data_AF-A0A1Z4LYA4-F1
#
_entry.id   AF-A0A1Z4LYA4-F1
#
_cell.length_a   1.000
_cell.length_b   1.000
_cell.length_c   1.000
_cell.angle_alpha   90.00
_cell.angle_beta   90.00
_cell.angle_gamma   90.00
#
_symmetry.space_group_name_H-M   'P 1'
#
loop_
_entity.id
_entity.type
_entity.pdbx_description
1 polymer ?
#
loop_
_entity_poly.entity_id
_entity_poly.type
_entity_poly.pdbx_seq_one_letter_code
_entity_poly.pdbx_strand_id
1 'polypeptide(L)'
;MFRCHAIFDLNGDNILPLSAELQKVIMEYYQLASVKYLSDTQANRLAEILNIAQKNPTVNFWIIQADYFINEKLNLINENELKNKQAKLREYLGIEPNVKHQISIIN
;
A
#
# COMPACT_ATOMS: atom_id res chain seq x y z
N MET A 1 16.29 -14.79 -4.47
CA MET A 1 15.83 -14.35 -5.80
C MET A 1 14.36 -13.98 -5.68
N PHE A 2 14.03 -12.68 -5.55
CA PHE A 2 12.64 -12.23 -5.41
C PHE A 2 11.93 -12.40 -6.76
N ARG A 3 11.14 -13.48 -6.89
CA ARG A 3 10.29 -13.74 -8.07
C ARG A 3 9.15 -12.73 -8.10
N CYS A 4 9.30 -11.66 -8.88
CA CYS A 4 8.27 -10.65 -9.13
C CYS A 4 7.19 -11.13 -10.11
N HIS A 5 6.68 -12.36 -9.94
CA HIS A 5 5.59 -12.90 -10.77
C HIS A 5 4.19 -12.63 -10.19
N ALA A 6 4.11 -12.00 -9.02
CA ALA A 6 2.84 -11.58 -8.44
C ALA A 6 3.13 -10.47 -7.43
N ILE A 7 2.92 -9.21 -7.80
CA ILE A 7 2.60 -8.19 -6.80
C ILE A 7 1.07 -8.08 -6.81
N PHE A 8 0.50 -9.08 -6.13
CA PHE A 8 -0.76 -9.22 -5.41
C PHE A 8 -2.00 -8.42 -5.87
N ASP A 9 -2.93 -9.24 -6.37
CA ASP A 9 -4.37 -9.09 -6.35
C ASP A 9 -4.88 -8.70 -4.95
N LEU A 10 -5.48 -7.52 -4.82
CA LEU A 10 -6.27 -7.17 -3.64
C LEU A 10 -7.72 -6.85 -3.94
N ASN A 11 -8.14 -6.74 -5.21
CA ASN A 11 -9.54 -6.66 -5.64
C ASN A 11 -9.53 -6.84 -7.16
N GLY A 12 -10.10 -7.95 -7.64
CA GLY A 12 -9.97 -8.45 -9.01
C GLY A 12 -10.56 -7.61 -10.15
N ASP A 13 -10.36 -6.29 -10.19
CA ASP A 13 -10.74 -5.47 -11.34
C ASP A 13 -9.64 -4.44 -11.68
N ASN A 14 -8.99 -4.66 -12.83
CA ASN A 14 -8.03 -3.79 -13.53
C ASN A 14 -6.62 -3.64 -12.92
N ILE A 15 -5.81 -4.68 -13.08
CA ILE A 15 -4.34 -4.56 -12.98
C ILE A 15 -3.88 -3.66 -14.14
N LEU A 16 -3.53 -2.40 -13.84
CA LEU A 16 -2.85 -1.54 -14.81
C LEU A 16 -1.56 -2.24 -15.25
N PRO A 17 -1.38 -2.58 -16.53
CA PRO A 17 -0.19 -3.29 -16.98
C PRO A 17 1.03 -2.42 -16.73
N LEU A 18 1.94 -2.89 -15.88
CA LEU A 18 3.20 -2.21 -15.61
C LEU A 18 4.20 -2.54 -16.70
N SER A 19 4.79 -1.54 -17.34
CA SER A 19 5.94 -1.79 -18.21
C SER A 19 7.13 -2.31 -17.38
N ALA A 20 8.01 -3.09 -18.00
CA ALA A 20 9.20 -3.62 -17.33
C ALA A 20 10.09 -2.50 -16.75
N GLU A 21 10.10 -1.32 -17.38
CA GLU A 21 10.83 -0.15 -16.89
C GLU A 21 10.20 0.41 -15.62
N LEU A 22 8.88 0.55 -15.59
CA LEU A 22 8.17 1.01 -14.39
C LEU A 22 8.33 0.00 -13.25
N GLN A 23 8.34 -1.29 -13.54
CA GLN A 23 8.56 -2.32 -12.53
C GLN A 23 9.93 -2.19 -11.87
N LYS A 24 10.98 -1.88 -12.65
CA LYS A 24 12.31 -1.60 -12.10
C LYS A 24 12.29 -0.39 -11.17
N VAL A 25 11.64 0.70 -11.58
CA VAL A 25 11.53 1.93 -10.78
C VAL A 25 10.83 1.65 -9.45
N ILE A 26 9.73 0.90 -9.45
CA ILE A 26 8.99 0.57 -8.23
C ILE A 26 9.79 -0.38 -7.31
N MET A 27 10.50 -1.37 -7.86
CA MET A 27 11.36 -2.23 -7.05
C MET A 27 12.53 -1.45 -6.43
N GLU A 28 13.13 -0.54 -7.19
CA GLU A 28 14.21 0.32 -6.72
C GLU A 28 13.72 1.24 -5.59
N TYR A 29 12.54 1.86 -5.76
CA TYR A 29 11.87 2.61 -4.70
C TYR A 29 11.73 1.78 -3.43
N TYR A 30 11.15 0.59 -3.54
CA TYR A 30 10.91 -0.28 -2.39
C TYR A 30 12.20 -0.64 -1.65
N GLN A 31 13.28 -0.94 -2.38
CA GLN A 31 14.58 -1.23 -1.79
C GLN A 31 15.15 -0.03 -1.04
N LEU A 32 15.09 1.16 -1.63
CA LEU A 32 15.59 2.40 -1.03
C LEU A 32 14.75 2.82 0.19
N ALA A 33 13.42 2.78 0.09
CA ALA A 33 12.53 3.16 1.18
C ALA A 33 12.53 2.15 2.35
N SER A 34 12.98 0.91 2.13
CA SER A 34 13.05 -0.12 3.16
C SER A 34 14.33 -0.09 4.01
N VAL A 35 15.35 0.71 3.65
CA VAL A 35 16.61 0.76 4.40
C VAL A 35 16.58 1.84 5.48
N LYS A 36 17.27 1.59 6.60
CA LYS A 36 17.31 2.51 7.74
C LYS A 36 18.09 3.80 7.47
N TYR A 37 19.12 3.72 6.62
CA TYR A 37 19.99 4.84 6.27
C TYR A 37 20.23 4.81 4.76
N LEU A 38 20.19 5.99 4.15
CA LEU A 38 20.52 6.20 2.74
C LEU A 38 21.87 6.92 2.65
N SER A 39 22.71 6.51 1.70
CA SER A 39 23.81 7.37 1.25
C SER A 39 23.26 8.57 0.48
N ASP A 40 24.08 9.61 0.28
CA ASP A 40 23.68 10.77 -0.52
C ASP A 40 23.24 10.39 -1.94
N THR A 41 23.95 9.43 -2.56
CA THR A 41 23.60 8.90 -3.88
C THR A 41 22.25 8.19 -3.90
N GLN A 42 21.97 7.41 -2.86
CA GLN A 42 20.70 6.70 -2.70
C GLN A 42 19.54 7.66 -2.41
N ALA A 43 19.78 8.69 -1.58
CA ALA A 43 18.79 9.72 -1.29
C ALA A 43 18.44 10.54 -2.55
N ASN A 44 19.44 10.91 -3.34
CA ASN A 44 19.22 11.59 -4.62
C ASN A 44 18.42 10.70 -5.58
N ARG A 45 18.76 9.41 -5.66
CA ARG A 45 18.02 8.47 -6.50
C ARG A 45 16.57 8.29 -6.05
N LEU A 46 16.32 8.22 -4.74
CA LEU A 46 14.97 8.17 -4.19
C LEU A 46 14.18 9.44 -4.56
N ALA A 47 14.80 10.62 -4.45
CA ALA A 47 14.18 11.88 -4.83
C ALA A 47 13.82 11.94 -6.33
N GLU A 48 14.68 11.40 -7.21
CA GLU A 48 14.36 11.27 -8.64
C GLU A 48 13.13 10.40 -8.88
N ILE A 49 13.03 9.26 -8.19
CA ILE A 49 11.89 8.36 -8.32
C ILE A 49 10.60 9.03 -7.86
N LEU A 50 10.65 9.78 -6.75
CA LEU A 50 9.51 10.56 -6.26
C LEU A 50 9.12 11.68 -7.25
N ASN A 51 10.09 12.33 -7.90
CA ASN A 51 9.83 13.32 -8.94
C ASN A 51 9.15 12.71 -10.18
N ILE A 52 9.47 11.46 -10.53
CA ILE A 52 8.76 10.72 -11.59
C ILE A 52 7.31 10.46 -11.16
N ALA A 53 7.10 10.04 -9.92
CA ALA A 53 5.78 9.78 -9.35
C ALA A 53 4.84 10.98 -9.45
N GLN A 54 5.34 12.18 -9.14
CA GLN A 54 4.57 13.42 -9.24
C GLN A 54 4.01 13.68 -10.65
N LYS A 55 4.68 13.18 -11.69
CA LYS A 55 4.32 13.38 -13.10
C LYS A 55 3.59 12.19 -13.70
N ASN A 56 3.70 11.01 -13.10
CA ASN A 56 3.14 9.77 -13.61
C ASN A 56 2.19 9.14 -12.57
N PRO A 57 0.86 9.29 -12.76
CA PRO A 57 -0.14 8.76 -11.83
C PRO A 57 -0.03 7.26 -11.58
N THR A 58 0.38 6.47 -12.59
CA THR A 58 0.58 5.03 -12.43
C THR A 58 1.74 4.76 -11.47
N VAL A 59 2.87 5.44 -11.64
CA VAL A 59 4.02 5.30 -10.71
C VAL A 59 3.64 5.73 -9.30
N ASN A 60 2.93 6.86 -9.17
CA ASN A 60 2.45 7.35 -7.89
C ASN A 60 1.56 6.32 -7.17
N PHE A 61 0.60 5.73 -7.90
CA PHE A 61 -0.26 4.69 -7.35
C PHE A 61 0.55 3.53 -6.77
N TRP A 62 1.54 3.03 -7.52
CA TRP A 62 2.34 1.89 -7.08
C TRP A 62 3.31 2.22 -5.95
N ILE A 63 3.83 3.45 -5.89
CA ILE A 63 4.62 3.91 -4.74
C ILE A 63 3.77 3.95 -3.47
N ILE A 64 2.53 4.44 -3.54
CA ILE A 64 1.60 4.44 -2.40
C ILE A 64 1.34 3.00 -1.91
N GLN A 65 1.16 2.04 -2.83
CA GLN A 65 1.01 0.63 -2.46
C GLN A 65 2.29 0.06 -1.83
N ALA A 66 3.46 0.42 -2.36
CA ALA A 66 4.75 0.02 -1.79
C ALA A 66 4.93 0.59 -0.37
N ASP A 67 4.56 1.84 -0.13
CA ASP A 67 4.61 2.47 1.20
C ASP A 67 3.70 1.76 2.19
N TYR A 68 2.48 1.41 1.79
CA TYR A 68 1.58 0.63 2.63
C TYR A 68 2.24 -0.68 3.07
N PHE A 69 2.84 -1.42 2.13
CA PHE A 69 3.50 -2.68 2.42
C PHE A 69 4.78 -2.52 3.26
N ILE A 70 5.59 -1.48 3.01
CA ILE A 70 6.77 -1.16 3.84
C ILE A 70 6.34 -0.85 5.27
N ASN A 71 5.30 -0.03 5.42
CA ASN A 71 4.78 0.35 6.73
C ASN A 71 4.23 -0.84 7.51
N GLU A 72 3.52 -1.76 6.84
CA GLU A 72 3.08 -3.03 7.45
C GLU A 72 4.29 -3.88 7.87
N LYS A 73 5.25 -4.10 6.98
CA LYS A 73 6.44 -4.93 7.22
C LYS A 73 7.33 -4.39 8.34
N LEU A 74 7.48 -3.07 8.42
CA LEU A 74 8.25 -2.41 9.47
C LEU A 74 7.43 -2.17 10.74
N ASN A 75 6.17 -2.63 10.78
CA ASN A 75 5.23 -2.42 11.88
C ASN A 75 5.11 -0.94 12.30
N LEU A 76 5.21 -0.03 11.31
CA LEU A 76 5.09 1.42 11.50
C LEU A 76 3.62 1.86 11.60
N ILE A 77 2.69 1.03 11.12
CA ILE A 77 1.26 1.26 11.31
C ILE A 77 0.81 0.53 12.58
N ASN A 78 0.36 1.30 13.56
CA ASN A 78 -0.37 0.74 14.70
C ASN A 78 -1.77 0.30 14.22
N GLU A 79 -1.94 -1.00 13.99
CA GLU A 79 -3.22 -1.55 13.52
C GLU A 79 -4.42 -1.16 14.38
N ASN A 80 -4.24 -1.03 15.69
CA ASN A 80 -5.32 -0.65 16.60
C ASN A 80 -5.74 0.80 16.37
N GLU A 81 -4.79 1.69 16.11
CA GLU A 81 -5.10 3.07 15.77
C GLU A 81 -5.82 3.18 14.43
N LEU A 82 -5.41 2.38 13.43
CA LEU A 82 -6.09 2.31 12.14
C LEU A 82 -7.53 1.79 12.29
N LYS A 83 -7.74 0.70 13.04
CA LYS A 83 -9.07 0.14 13.32
C LYS A 83 -9.95 1.13 14.07
N ASN A 84 -9.40 1.87 15.04
CA ASN A 84 -10.12 2.92 15.75
C ASN A 84 -10.52 4.09 14.83
N LYS A 85 -9.63 4.52 13.93
CA LYS A 85 -9.93 5.56 12.93
C LYS A 85 -11.02 5.09 11.96
N GLN A 86 -10.96 3.84 11.49
CA GLN A 86 -11.99 3.25 10.64
C GLN A 86 -13.34 3.13 11.34
N ALA A 87 -13.36 2.71 12.61
CA ALA A 87 -14.59 2.64 13.40
C ALA A 87 -15.25 4.02 13.56
N LYS A 88 -14.46 5.05 13.89
CA LYS A 88 -14.94 6.45 13.95
C LYS A 88 -15.49 6.92 12.60
N LEU A 89 -14.80 6.61 11.50
CA LEU A 89 -15.25 7.01 10.18
C LEU A 89 -16.58 6.33 9.79
N ARG A 90 -16.75 5.05 10.14
CA ARG A 90 -18.00 4.31 9.94
C ARG A 90 -19.16 4.92 10.73
N GLU A 91 -18.91 5.32 11.98
CA GLU A 91 -19.88 6.04 12.81
C GLU A 91 -20.30 7.36 12.14
N TYR A 92 -19.34 8.18 11.68
CA TYR A 92 -19.62 9.42 10.96
C TYR A 92 -20.41 9.22 9.67
N LEU A 93 -20.16 8.13 8.95
CA LEU A 93 -20.82 7.81 7.69
C LEU A 93 -22.15 7.05 7.88
N GLY A 94 -22.55 6.72 9.11
CA GLY A 94 -23.74 5.93 9.40
C GLY A 94 -23.68 4.48 8.87
N ILE A 95 -22.47 3.95 8.65
CA ILE A 95 -22.26 2.58 8.18
C ILE A 95 -22.19 1.69 9.41
N GLU A 96 -23.32 1.09 9.80
CA GLU A 96 -23.32 0.11 10.88
C GLU A 96 -22.53 -1.16 10.48
N PRO A 97 -21.75 -1.76 11.40
CA PRO A 97 -21.17 -3.05 11.16
C PRO A 97 -22.31 -4.05 10.92
N ASN A 98 -22.27 -4.77 9.81
CA ASN A 98 -23.24 -5.83 9.49
C ASN A 98 -23.09 -6.97 10.52
N VAL A 99 -23.78 -6.81 11.66
CA VAL A 99 -23.95 -7.87 12.64
C VAL A 99 -24.87 -8.88 11.97
N LYS A 100 -24.29 -9.97 11.46
CA LYS A 100 -25.04 -11.15 11.04
C LYS A 100 -26.05 -11.47 12.14
N HIS A 101 -27.32 -11.19 11.87
CA HIS A 101 -28.44 -11.61 12.70
C HIS A 101 -28.39 -13.14 12.77
N GLN A 102 -27.75 -13.66 13.82
CA GLN A 102 -28.09 -14.99 14.32
C GLN A 102 -29.46 -14.83 14.97
N ILE A 103 -30.52 -14.90 14.15
CA ILE A 103 -31.85 -15.22 14.66
C ILE A 103 -31.74 -16.66 15.13
N SER A 104 -31.63 -16.83 16.44
CA SER A 104 -32.01 -18.05 17.12
C SER A 104 -33.46 -18.35 16.73
N ILE A 105 -33.66 -19.31 15.83
CA ILE A 105 -34.98 -19.87 15.59
C ILE A 105 -35.31 -20.68 16.85
N ILE A 106 -36.09 -20.07 17.74
CA ILE A 106 -36.93 -20.80 18.68
C ILE A 106 -38.20 -21.14 17.90
N ASN A 107 -38.38 -22.43 17.59
CA ASN A 107 -39.63 -23.17 17.61
C ASN A 107 -39.35 -24.64 17.33
#